data_AF-Q013Y1-F1
#
_entry.id   AF-Q013Y1-F1
#
_cell.length_a   1.000
_cell.length_b   1.000
_cell.length_c   1.000
_cell.angle_alpha   90.00
_cell.angle_beta   90.00
_cell.angle_gamma   90.00
#
_symmetry.space_group_name_H-M   'P 1'
#
loop_
_entity.id
_entity.type
_entity.pdbx_description
1 polymer ?
#
loop_
_entity_poly.entity_id
_entity_poly.type
_entity_poly.pdbx_seq_one_letter_code
_entity_poly.pdbx_strand_id
1 'polypeptide(L)'
;MTEVVTRGQRGVRSVRDLVIAQDGPPPGGYPAIRYGRRIPSTGPTGAALLAVYAGMFTYGFYQIGVGNAERRALREEKTEARATIVPYLQAEEDRRYARARRAKMAAEAEIMKGIDGWRADARLTETRWTPPGASTRPSLSKS
;
A
#
# COMPACT_ATOMS: atom_id res chain seq x y z
N MET A 1 47.81 53.06 -57.91
CA MET A 1 47.18 53.94 -58.93
C MET A 1 46.31 53.18 -59.93
N THR A 2 46.00 51.90 -59.71
CA THR A 2 45.20 51.04 -60.61
C THR A 2 43.74 50.91 -60.20
N GLU A 3 43.42 51.13 -58.92
CA GLU A 3 42.07 51.08 -58.35
C GLU A 3 41.06 52.02 -59.05
N VAL A 4 41.54 53.15 -59.58
CA VAL A 4 40.70 54.12 -60.32
C VAL A 4 40.18 53.52 -61.63
N VAL A 5 41.01 52.70 -62.28
CA VAL A 5 40.69 52.07 -63.56
C VAL A 5 39.80 50.84 -63.36
N THR A 6 40.03 50.07 -62.31
CA THR A 6 39.25 48.86 -62.02
C THR A 6 37.87 49.13 -61.43
N ARG A 7 37.70 50.20 -60.62
CA ARG A 7 36.37 50.58 -60.05
C ARG A 7 35.52 51.44 -60.99
N GLY A 8 36.14 52.04 -62.01
CA GLY A 8 35.49 52.44 -63.27
C GLY A 8 34.20 53.24 -63.17
N GLN A 9 34.21 54.42 -62.52
CA GLN A 9 33.07 55.34 -62.54
C GLN A 9 33.36 56.62 -63.34
N ARG A 10 32.43 57.00 -64.23
CA ARG A 10 32.53 58.22 -65.04
C ARG A 10 32.20 59.46 -64.19
N GLY A 11 33.09 60.44 -64.19
CA GLY A 11 32.85 61.77 -63.58
C GLY A 11 33.45 62.01 -62.20
N VAL A 12 34.22 61.08 -61.64
CA VAL A 12 34.93 61.28 -60.36
C VAL A 12 36.15 62.21 -60.56
N ARG A 13 36.26 63.25 -59.73
CA ARG A 13 37.35 64.25 -59.82
C ARG A 13 38.57 63.86 -58.97
N SER A 14 38.38 63.02 -57.97
CA SER A 14 39.40 62.57 -57.03
C SER A 14 39.22 61.09 -56.67
N VAL A 15 40.32 60.43 -56.29
CA VAL A 15 40.34 59.04 -55.83
C VAL A 15 39.44 58.83 -54.59
N ARG A 16 39.22 59.88 -53.79
CA ARG A 16 38.38 59.83 -52.58
C ARG A 16 36.89 59.69 -52.87
N ASP A 17 36.45 60.04 -54.07
CA ASP A 17 35.04 60.07 -54.47
C ASP A 17 34.63 58.76 -55.18
N LEU A 18 35.49 57.76 -55.20
CA LEU A 18 35.17 56.43 -55.72
C LEU A 18 34.10 55.77 -54.84
N VAL A 19 33.04 55.22 -55.45
CA VAL A 19 32.04 54.45 -54.72
C VAL A 19 32.68 53.23 -54.07
N ILE A 20 32.44 53.09 -52.77
CA ILE A 20 32.85 51.94 -51.98
C ILE A 20 31.56 51.21 -51.61
N ALA A 21 31.28 50.11 -52.31
CA ALA A 21 30.22 49.18 -51.94
C ALA A 21 30.79 48.20 -50.93
N GLN A 22 30.54 48.46 -49.64
CA GLN A 22 30.89 47.56 -48.54
C GLN A 22 29.64 46.82 -48.09
N ASP A 23 29.81 45.54 -47.75
CA ASP A 23 28.76 44.79 -47.06
C ASP A 23 28.58 45.38 -45.65
N GLY A 24 27.34 45.68 -45.30
CA GLY A 24 27.01 46.42 -44.10
C GLY A 24 25.58 46.16 -43.67
N PRO A 25 25.23 46.44 -42.41
CA PRO A 25 23.87 46.30 -41.97
C PRO A 25 22.96 47.23 -42.78
N PRO A 26 21.70 46.84 -43.01
CA PRO A 26 20.72 47.73 -43.62
C PRO A 26 20.58 49.02 -42.79
N PRO A 27 20.18 50.14 -43.41
CA PRO A 27 19.91 51.37 -42.68
C PRO A 27 18.79 51.11 -41.64
N GLY A 28 19.17 51.08 -40.35
CA GLY A 28 18.29 50.71 -39.23
C GLY A 28 18.70 49.44 -38.45
N GLY A 29 19.68 48.67 -38.94
CA GLY A 29 20.20 47.48 -38.28
C GLY A 29 19.30 46.24 -38.38
N TYR A 30 19.70 45.15 -37.74
CA TYR A 30 18.93 43.89 -37.67
C TYR A 30 17.96 43.90 -36.48
N PRO A 31 16.85 43.14 -36.55
CA PRO A 31 15.98 42.97 -35.40
C PRO A 31 16.75 42.38 -34.21
N ALA A 32 16.37 42.78 -33.00
CA ALA A 32 17.00 42.31 -31.78
C ALA A 32 16.82 40.78 -31.65
N ILE A 33 17.92 40.04 -31.84
CA ILE A 33 17.95 38.61 -31.62
C ILE A 33 17.99 38.36 -30.11
N ARG A 34 17.02 37.61 -29.62
CA ARG A 34 16.97 37.22 -28.21
C ARG A 34 17.95 36.08 -27.96
N TYR A 35 18.98 36.35 -27.16
CA TYR A 35 20.01 35.38 -26.79
C TYR A 35 19.84 34.80 -25.38
N GLY A 36 18.97 35.41 -24.56
CA GLY A 36 18.74 35.01 -23.17
C GLY A 36 17.86 33.77 -23.03
N ARG A 37 18.16 32.93 -22.03
CA ARG A 37 17.36 31.75 -21.69
C ARG A 37 16.02 32.17 -21.06
N ARG A 38 14.89 31.70 -21.61
CA ARG A 38 13.54 31.94 -21.06
C ARG A 38 12.89 30.61 -20.68
N ILE A 39 13.05 30.22 -19.41
CA ILE A 39 12.33 29.07 -18.85
C ILE A 39 11.14 29.64 -18.07
N PRO A 40 9.90 29.44 -18.53
CA PRO A 40 8.74 29.91 -17.80
C PRO A 40 8.50 29.00 -16.58
N SER A 41 8.38 29.59 -15.39
CA SER A 41 7.99 28.87 -14.16
C SER A 41 6.48 28.69 -14.10
N THR A 42 5.94 27.97 -15.08
CA THR A 42 4.50 27.73 -15.22
C THR A 42 4.12 26.50 -14.41
N GLY A 43 3.94 26.68 -13.11
CA GLY A 43 3.46 25.64 -12.22
C GLY A 43 2.65 26.24 -11.07
N PRO A 44 1.77 25.44 -10.44
CA PRO A 44 1.11 25.86 -9.21
C PRO A 44 2.16 26.19 -8.15
N THR A 45 1.86 27.17 -7.30
CA THR A 45 2.75 27.54 -6.20
C THR A 45 2.89 26.36 -5.23
N GLY A 46 4.01 26.29 -4.49
CA GLY A 46 4.21 25.24 -3.49
C GLY A 46 3.09 25.18 -2.45
N ALA A 47 2.56 26.35 -2.06
CA ALA A 47 1.40 26.43 -1.17
C ALA A 47 0.13 25.84 -1.77
N ALA A 48 -0.14 26.06 -3.07
CA ALA A 48 -1.28 25.46 -3.76
C ALA A 48 -1.17 23.93 -3.80
N LEU A 49 0.02 23.39 -4.08
CA LEU A 49 0.27 21.95 -4.06
C LEU A 49 0.03 21.34 -2.67
N LEU A 50 0.54 22.01 -1.62
CA LEU A 50 0.33 21.56 -0.24
C LEU A 50 -1.14 21.60 0.17
N ALA A 51 -1.87 22.64 -0.22
CA ALA A 51 -3.30 22.75 0.07
C ALA A 51 -4.11 21.62 -0.58
N VAL A 52 -3.83 21.32 -1.86
CA VAL A 52 -4.48 20.20 -2.56
C VAL A 52 -4.14 18.87 -1.88
N TYR A 53 -2.87 18.64 -1.55
CA TYR A 53 -2.46 17.42 -0.87
C TYR A 53 -3.14 17.25 0.49
N ALA A 54 -3.18 18.32 1.30
CA ALA A 54 -3.86 18.32 2.58
C ALA A 54 -5.37 18.06 2.44
N GLY A 55 -6.01 18.62 1.40
CA GLY A 55 -7.41 18.36 1.08
C GLY A 55 -7.67 16.90 0.70
N MET A 56 -6.83 16.32 -0.16
CA MET A 56 -6.93 14.91 -0.52
C MET A 56 -6.73 14.00 0.69
N PHE A 57 -5.77 14.33 1.56
CA PHE A 57 -5.48 13.53 2.75
C PHE A 57 -6.64 13.59 3.75
N THR A 58 -7.13 14.78 4.08
CA THR A 58 -8.26 14.94 5.01
C THR A 58 -9.52 14.20 4.51
N TYR A 59 -9.82 14.28 3.22
CA TYR A 59 -10.92 13.53 2.62
C TYR A 59 -10.69 12.01 2.65
N GLY A 60 -9.47 11.55 2.37
CA GLY A 60 -9.11 10.14 2.46
C GLY A 60 -9.30 9.57 3.87
N PHE A 61 -8.89 10.30 4.91
CA PHE A 61 -9.09 9.90 6.30
C PHE A 61 -10.56 9.87 6.71
N TYR A 62 -11.37 10.81 6.21
CA TYR A 62 -12.81 10.78 6.41
C TYR A 62 -13.44 9.49 5.84
N GLN A 63 -13.11 9.12 4.61
CA GLN A 63 -13.63 7.91 3.97
C GLN A 63 -13.17 6.62 4.69
N ILE A 64 -11.93 6.59 5.18
CA ILE A 64 -11.45 5.48 6.02
C ILE A 64 -12.26 5.37 7.32
N GLY A 65 -12.60 6.51 7.94
CA GLY A 65 -13.43 6.54 9.14
C GLY A 65 -14.81 5.92 8.92
N VAL A 66 -15.49 6.30 7.84
CA VAL A 66 -16.79 5.74 7.44
C VAL A 66 -16.68 4.24 7.19
N GLY A 67 -15.70 3.81 6.37
CA GLY A 67 -15.51 2.39 6.07
C GLY A 67 -15.13 1.53 7.29
N ASN A 68 -14.43 2.10 8.28
CA ASN A 68 -14.12 1.41 9.52
C ASN A 68 -15.36 1.21 10.40
N ALA A 69 -16.28 2.19 10.41
CA ALA A 69 -17.55 2.06 11.13
C ALA A 69 -18.40 0.92 10.53
N GLU A 70 -18.52 0.88 9.20
CA GLU A 70 -19.22 -0.20 8.49
C GLU A 70 -18.58 -1.57 8.76
N ARG A 71 -17.25 -1.67 8.66
CA ARG A 71 -16.52 -2.92 8.97
C ARG A 71 -16.72 -3.37 10.41
N ARG A 72 -16.86 -2.44 11.35
CA ARG A 72 -17.15 -2.78 12.75
C ARG A 72 -18.55 -3.35 12.89
N ALA A 73 -19.55 -2.72 12.28
CA ALA A 73 -20.93 -3.22 12.27
C ALA A 73 -21.02 -4.64 11.69
N LEU A 74 -20.36 -4.90 10.55
CA LEU A 74 -20.32 -6.25 9.94
C LEU A 74 -19.62 -7.30 10.81
N ARG A 75 -18.58 -6.89 11.55
CA ARG A 75 -17.89 -7.79 12.50
C ARG A 75 -18.75 -8.10 13.71
N GLU A 76 -19.51 -7.12 14.18
CA GLU A 76 -20.46 -7.27 15.29
C GLU A 76 -21.57 -8.23 14.89
N GLU A 77 -22.22 -8.02 13.74
CA GLU A 77 -23.21 -8.94 13.17
C GLU A 77 -22.67 -10.38 13.06
N LYS A 78 -21.46 -10.54 12.50
CA LYS A 78 -20.81 -11.87 12.41
C LYS A 78 -20.56 -12.49 13.78
N THR A 79 -20.22 -11.69 14.79
CA THR A 79 -19.95 -12.16 16.14
C THR A 79 -21.24 -12.57 16.83
N GLU A 80 -22.32 -11.81 16.67
CA GLU A 80 -23.67 -12.13 17.16
C GLU A 80 -24.24 -13.40 16.52
N ALA A 81 -24.12 -13.53 15.19
CA ALA A 81 -24.52 -14.73 14.48
C ALA A 81 -23.78 -15.97 15.01
N ARG A 82 -22.47 -15.83 15.28
CA ARG A 82 -21.68 -16.90 15.91
C ARG A 82 -22.12 -17.17 17.35
N ALA A 83 -22.28 -16.15 18.17
CA ALA A 83 -22.68 -16.30 19.57
C ALA A 83 -24.02 -17.04 19.70
N THR A 84 -24.94 -16.83 18.75
CA THR A 84 -26.24 -17.50 18.71
C THR A 84 -26.12 -19.01 18.44
N ILE A 85 -25.23 -19.43 17.53
CA ILE A 85 -25.08 -20.85 17.16
C ILE A 85 -24.09 -21.62 18.05
N VAL A 86 -23.18 -20.93 18.73
CA VAL A 86 -22.12 -21.54 19.56
C VAL A 86 -22.68 -22.49 20.63
N PRO A 87 -23.75 -22.18 21.39
CA PRO A 87 -24.29 -23.11 22.38
C PRO A 87 -24.75 -24.44 21.79
N TYR A 88 -25.35 -24.41 20.59
CA TYR A 88 -25.78 -25.61 19.89
C TYR A 88 -24.58 -26.47 19.46
N LEU A 89 -23.58 -25.85 18.82
CA LEU A 89 -22.35 -26.53 18.41
C LEU A 89 -21.57 -27.08 19.62
N GLN A 90 -21.54 -26.34 20.72
CA GLN A 90 -20.90 -26.77 21.96
C GLN A 90 -21.63 -27.99 22.54
N ALA A 91 -22.96 -28.02 22.53
CA ALA A 91 -23.72 -29.17 23.02
C ALA A 91 -23.48 -30.43 22.16
N GLU A 92 -23.37 -30.29 20.83
CA GLU A 92 -23.00 -31.40 19.95
C GLU A 92 -21.58 -31.91 20.24
N GLU A 93 -20.63 -30.99 20.43
CA GLU A 93 -19.25 -31.31 20.77
C GLU A 93 -19.14 -32.00 22.14
N ASP A 94 -19.86 -31.52 23.15
CA ASP A 94 -19.89 -32.11 24.48
C ASP A 94 -20.46 -33.54 24.45
N ARG A 95 -21.52 -33.78 23.66
CA ARG A 95 -22.08 -35.12 23.44
C ARG A 95 -21.08 -36.04 22.74
N ARG A 96 -20.37 -35.53 21.73
CA ARG A 96 -19.30 -36.28 21.03
C ARG A 96 -18.16 -36.60 21.99
N TYR A 97 -17.71 -35.63 22.77
CA TYR A 97 -16.64 -35.76 23.74
C TYR A 97 -16.98 -36.78 24.82
N ALA A 98 -18.18 -36.72 25.40
CA ALA A 98 -18.61 -37.66 26.44
C ALA A 98 -18.61 -39.11 25.94
N ARG A 99 -19.08 -39.35 24.71
CA ARG A 99 -19.02 -40.69 24.07
C ARG A 99 -17.58 -41.15 23.88
N ALA A 100 -16.74 -40.31 23.28
CA ALA A 100 -15.35 -40.66 22.99
C ALA A 100 -14.53 -40.86 24.28
N ARG A 101 -14.79 -40.07 25.32
CA ARG A 101 -14.15 -40.23 26.63
C ARG A 101 -14.54 -41.56 27.28
N ARG A 102 -15.82 -41.94 27.27
CA ARG A 102 -16.27 -43.25 27.79
C ARG A 102 -15.59 -44.41 27.07
N ALA A 103 -15.52 -44.36 25.74
CA ALA A 103 -14.84 -45.39 24.94
C ALA A 103 -13.35 -45.50 25.29
N LYS A 104 -12.66 -44.36 25.40
CA LYS A 104 -11.24 -44.32 25.81
C LYS A 104 -11.02 -44.93 27.20
N MET A 105 -11.90 -44.59 28.15
CA MET A 105 -11.81 -45.09 29.53
C MET A 105 -12.03 -46.61 29.60
N ALA A 106 -12.97 -47.13 28.81
CA ALA A 106 -13.19 -48.57 28.70
C ALA A 106 -11.96 -49.29 28.13
N ALA A 107 -11.39 -48.77 27.04
CA ALA A 107 -10.17 -49.33 26.44
C ALA A 107 -8.98 -49.27 27.40
N GLU A 108 -8.79 -48.16 28.11
CA GLU A 108 -7.73 -47.98 29.10
C GLU A 108 -7.88 -48.95 30.28
N ALA A 109 -9.10 -49.16 30.76
CA ALA A 109 -9.39 -50.15 31.80
C ALA A 109 -9.10 -51.58 31.35
N GLU A 110 -9.31 -51.91 30.06
CA GLU A 110 -8.98 -53.23 29.52
C GLU A 110 -7.47 -53.44 29.36
N ILE A 111 -6.75 -52.44 28.86
CA ILE A 111 -5.30 -52.52 28.64
C ILE A 111 -4.56 -52.63 29.98
N MET A 112 -5.05 -51.98 31.04
CA MET A 112 -4.36 -51.85 32.33
C MET A 112 -4.82 -52.84 33.41
N LYS A 113 -5.57 -53.90 33.05
CA LYS A 113 -6.10 -54.91 34.00
C LYS A 113 -5.04 -55.59 34.89
N GLY A 114 -3.78 -55.63 34.45
CA GLY A 114 -2.69 -56.31 35.15
C GLY A 114 -1.84 -55.44 36.07
N ILE A 115 -2.15 -54.14 36.20
CA ILE A 115 -1.35 -53.19 36.99
C ILE A 115 -2.09 -52.87 38.29
N ASP A 116 -1.47 -53.17 39.42
CA ASP A 116 -2.03 -52.88 40.74
C ASP A 116 -2.13 -51.36 40.98
N GLY A 117 -3.24 -50.91 41.56
CA GLY A 117 -3.51 -49.49 41.83
C GLY A 117 -3.87 -48.61 40.62
N TRP A 118 -3.93 -49.15 39.39
CA TRP A 118 -4.29 -48.34 38.21
C TRP A 118 -5.78 -48.02 38.16
N ARG A 119 -6.10 -46.73 37.99
CA ARG A 119 -7.46 -46.22 37.86
C ARG A 119 -7.65 -45.50 36.54
N ALA A 120 -8.37 -46.13 35.60
CA ALA A 120 -8.68 -45.50 34.31
C ALA A 120 -9.49 -44.20 34.45
N ASP A 121 -10.22 -44.02 35.57
CA ASP A 121 -11.03 -42.84 35.88
C ASP A 121 -10.31 -41.73 36.64
N ALA A 122 -9.02 -41.90 36.92
CA ALA A 122 -8.23 -40.91 37.61
C ALA A 122 -8.25 -39.57 36.86
N ARG A 123 -8.45 -38.49 37.62
CA ARG A 123 -8.35 -37.11 37.14
C ARG A 123 -7.01 -36.56 37.59
N LEU A 124 -6.40 -35.73 36.74
CA LEU A 124 -5.16 -35.01 37.07
C LEU A 124 -5.38 -33.97 38.16
N THR A 125 -6.60 -33.46 38.28
CA THR A 125 -7.00 -32.41 39.20
C THR A 125 -8.11 -32.93 40.12
N GLU A 126 -7.99 -32.61 41.41
CA GLU A 126 -8.92 -33.09 42.43
C GLU A 126 -10.24 -32.32 42.44
N THR A 127 -10.19 -30.99 42.26
CA THR A 127 -11.34 -30.11 42.51
C THR A 127 -12.11 -29.70 41.25
N ARG A 128 -11.45 -29.63 40.09
CA ARG A 128 -12.04 -29.11 38.86
C ARG A 128 -11.77 -30.02 37.68
N TRP A 129 -12.73 -30.11 36.77
CA TRP A 129 -12.51 -30.75 35.47
C TRP A 129 -11.61 -29.90 34.58
N THR A 130 -10.55 -30.50 34.03
CA THR A 130 -9.70 -29.88 33.01
C THR A 130 -9.81 -30.63 31.69
N PRO A 131 -9.85 -29.93 30.54
CA PRO A 131 -9.85 -30.60 29.25
C PRO A 131 -8.55 -31.39 29.08
N PRO A 132 -8.59 -32.56 28.40
CA PRO A 132 -7.39 -33.33 28.15
C PRO A 132 -6.42 -32.56 27.23
N GLY A 133 -5.12 -32.71 27.49
CA GLY A 133 -4.05 -32.17 26.64
C GLY A 133 -4.07 -32.80 25.25
N ALA A 134 -3.33 -32.21 24.29
CA ALA A 134 -3.37 -32.61 22.88
C ALA A 134 -3.18 -34.13 22.67
N SER A 135 -2.23 -34.75 23.38
CA SER A 135 -1.96 -36.20 23.33
C SER A 135 -3.05 -37.06 23.96
N THR A 136 -3.88 -36.50 24.83
CA THR A 136 -4.93 -37.22 25.58
C THR A 136 -6.34 -36.92 25.10
N ARG A 137 -6.50 -36.05 24.09
CA ARG A 137 -7.80 -35.72 23.47
C ARG A 137 -8.38 -36.94 22.74
N PRO A 138 -9.66 -37.30 22.98
CA PRO A 138 -10.30 -38.45 22.36
C PRO A 138 -10.41 -38.43 20.82
N SER A 139 -10.01 -37.34 20.14
CA SER A 139 -10.09 -37.22 18.67
C SER A 139 -8.81 -36.81 17.96
N LEU A 140 -7.71 -36.48 18.67
CA LEU A 140 -6.46 -35.99 18.06
C LEU A 140 -5.25 -36.92 18.29
N SER A 141 -5.46 -38.10 18.89
CA SER A 141 -4.42 -39.08 19.19
C SER A 141 -3.82 -39.80 17.96
N LYS A 142 -4.13 -39.39 16.72
CA LYS A 142 -3.69 -40.04 15.48
C LYS A 142 -3.33 -39.04 14.37
N SER A 143 -2.50 -38.04 14.67
CA SER A 143 -1.71 -37.31 13.66
C SER A 143 -0.24 -37.48 13.99
#